data_AF-A0A7C1GL29-F1
#
_entry.id   AF-A0A7C1GL29-F1
#
_cell.length_a   1.000
_cell.length_b   1.000
_cell.length_c   1.000
_cell.angle_alpha   90.00
_cell.angle_beta   90.00
_cell.angle_gamma   90.00
#
_symmetry.space_group_name_H-M   'P 1'
#
loop_
_entity.id
_entity.type
_entity.pdbx_description
1 polymer ?
#
loop_
_entity_poly.entity_id
_entity_poly.type
_entity_poly.pdbx_seq_one_letter_code
_entity_poly.pdbx_strand_id
1 'polypeptide(L)' 'MQASMELSSLFGYVVGELSVREFSDFMTGEFFSEDTTTLSDVLENEYLMIHEVVEINELKRIGGEASTSG' A
#
# COMPACT_ATOMS: atom_id res chain seq x y z
N MET A 1 -4.84 -8.18 8.86
CA MET A 1 -4.99 -9.65 8.69
C MET A 1 -6.15 -10.02 7.78
N GLN A 2 -7.35 -9.41 7.93
CA GLN A 2 -8.52 -9.73 7.09
C GLN A 2 -8.36 -9.28 5.62
N ALA A 3 -7.96 -8.02 5.38
CA ALA A 3 -7.69 -7.49 4.03
C ALA A 3 -6.64 -8.29 3.23
N SER A 4 -5.59 -8.78 3.91
CA SER A 4 -4.54 -9.62 3.29
C SER A 4 -5.07 -11.01 2.89
N MET A 5 -5.98 -11.58 3.67
CA MET A 5 -6.65 -12.84 3.33
C MET A 5 -7.58 -12.69 2.11
N GLU A 6 -8.29 -11.57 1.98
CA GLU A 6 -9.16 -11.30 0.84
C GLU A 6 -8.37 -11.07 -0.46
N LEU A 7 -7.28 -10.31 -0.42
CA LEU A 7 -6.41 -10.10 -1.58
C LEU A 7 -5.78 -11.40 -2.09
N SER A 8 -5.32 -12.26 -1.18
CA SER A 8 -4.72 -13.55 -1.54
C SER A 8 -5.74 -14.52 -2.10
N SER A 9 -6.92 -14.62 -1.48
CA SER A 9 -7.96 -15.59 -1.90
C SER A 9 -8.71 -15.17 -3.15
N LEU A 10 -8.97 -13.87 -3.35
CA LEU A 10 -9.79 -13.37 -4.45
C LEU A 10 -8.96 -13.06 -5.70
N PHE A 11 -7.71 -12.59 -5.54
CA PHE A 11 -6.88 -12.10 -6.64
C PHE A 11 -5.54 -12.81 -6.78
N GLY A 12 -5.20 -13.76 -5.90
CA GLY A 12 -3.88 -14.40 -5.89
C GLY A 12 -2.76 -13.43 -5.49
N TYR A 13 -3.10 -12.29 -4.89
CA TYR A 13 -2.14 -11.25 -4.53
C TYR A 13 -1.62 -11.47 -3.11
N VAL A 14 -0.29 -11.62 -2.97
CA VAL A 14 0.36 -11.76 -1.66
C VAL A 14 0.96 -10.43 -1.26
N VAL A 15 0.37 -9.83 -0.24
CA VAL A 15 0.88 -8.59 0.37
C VAL A 15 2.17 -8.91 1.13
N GLY A 16 3.24 -8.18 0.84
CA GLY A 16 4.50 -8.24 1.59
C GLY A 16 4.41 -7.53 2.95
N GLU A 17 5.48 -7.58 3.73
CA GLU A 17 5.51 -6.88 5.01
C GLU A 17 5.40 -5.36 4.83
N LEU A 18 4.47 -4.78 5.58
CA LEU A 18 4.23 -3.34 5.64
C LEU A 18 4.01 -2.94 7.10
N SER A 19 4.88 -2.08 7.61
CA SER A 19 4.75 -1.53 8.96
C SER A 19 3.77 -0.36 9.00
N VAL A 20 3.18 -0.11 10.19
CA VAL A 20 2.30 1.05 10.42
C VAL A 20 3.02 2.37 10.13
N ARG A 21 4.33 2.45 10.40
CA ARG A 21 5.12 3.65 10.12
C ARG A 21 5.28 3.87 8.62
N GLU A 22 5.70 2.85 7.86
CA GLU A 22 5.79 2.96 6.39
C GLU A 22 4.45 3.37 5.79
N PHE A 23 3.35 2.79 6.28
CA PHE A 23 2.01 3.15 5.83
C PHE A 23 1.66 4.62 6.14
N SER A 24 1.89 5.07 7.37
CA SER A 24 1.62 6.46 7.79
C SER A 24 2.48 7.46 7.02
N ASP A 25 3.76 7.15 6.82
CA ASP A 25 4.71 8.00 6.10
C ASP A 25 4.32 8.10 4.62
N PHE A 26 3.82 7.01 4.01
CA PHE A 26 3.27 7.04 2.66
C PHE A 26 2.03 7.95 2.56
N MET A 27 1.04 7.77 3.43
CA MET A 27 -0.22 8.52 3.37
C MET A 27 -0.08 10.01 3.69
N THR A 28 0.91 10.39 4.50
CA THR A 28 1.09 11.77 4.97
C THR A 28 2.31 12.46 4.36
N GLY A 29 3.11 11.73 3.59
CA GLY A 29 4.27 12.25 2.89
C GLY A 29 3.87 13.25 1.81
N GLU A 30 4.84 14.06 1.39
CA GLU A 30 4.67 14.94 0.22
C GLU A 30 4.69 14.11 -1.07
N PHE A 31 3.60 13.41 -1.35
CA PHE A 31 3.37 12.83 -2.66
C PHE A 31 2.66 13.88 -3.52
N PHE A 32 3.25 14.19 -4.68
CA PHE A 32 2.60 15.00 -5.70
C PHE A 32 1.49 14.16 -6.35
N SER A 33 0.40 14.00 -5.63
CA SER A 33 -0.82 13.36 -6.10
C SER A 33 -1.91 14.43 -6.18
N GLU A 34 -2.69 14.43 -7.26
CA GLU A 34 -3.95 15.19 -7.32
C GLU A 34 -5.05 14.53 -6.46
N ASP A 35 -4.75 13.36 -5.88
CA ASP A 35 -5.67 12.67 -4.99
C ASP A 35 -5.84 13.47 -3.68
N THR A 36 -7.10 13.57 -3.26
CA THR A 36 -7.51 14.32 -2.06
C THR A 36 -7.87 13.41 -0.91
N THR A 37 -7.73 12.10 -1.11
CA THR A 37 -8.01 11.07 -0.11
C THR A 37 -7.09 11.24 1.10
N THR A 38 -7.67 11.41 2.29
CA THR A 38 -6.92 11.60 3.54
C THR A 38 -6.68 10.27 4.24
N LEU A 39 -5.73 10.27 5.18
CA LEU A 39 -5.52 9.12 6.08
C LEU A 39 -6.80 8.71 6.82
N SER A 40 -7.69 9.66 7.19
CA SER A 40 -8.96 9.33 7.85
C SER A 40 -9.88 8.56 6.90
N ASP A 41 -10.01 9.03 5.66
CA ASP A 41 -10.86 8.38 4.66
C ASP A 41 -10.42 6.93 4.42
N VAL A 42 -9.10 6.70 4.35
CA VAL A 42 -8.53 5.36 4.18
C VAL A 42 -8.78 4.45 5.37
N LEU A 43 -8.61 4.95 6.60
CA LEU A 43 -8.82 4.14 7.81
C LEU A 43 -10.30 3.82 8.06
N GLU A 44 -11.21 4.66 7.57
CA GLU A 44 -12.66 4.50 7.70
C GLU A 44 -13.27 3.63 6.58
N ASN A 45 -12.51 3.30 5.53
CA ASN A 45 -12.98 2.53 4.39
C ASN A 45 -12.02 1.37 4.03
N GLU A 46 -12.48 0.13 4.23
CA GLU A 46 -11.66 -1.07 3.99
C GLU A 46 -11.17 -1.21 2.54
N TYR A 47 -11.91 -0.70 1.55
CA TYR A 47 -11.51 -0.75 0.14
C TYR A 47 -10.39 0.24 -0.16
N LEU A 48 -10.43 1.43 0.43
CA LEU A 48 -9.32 2.39 0.34
C LEU A 48 -8.10 1.83 1.08
N MET A 49 -8.30 1.22 2.24
CA MET A 49 -7.22 0.57 2.98
C MET A 49 -6.53 -0.53 2.15
N ILE A 50 -7.31 -1.35 1.47
CA ILE A 50 -6.80 -2.36 0.55
C ILE A 50 -6.03 -1.72 -0.62
N HIS A 51 -6.57 -0.64 -1.21
CA HIS A 51 -5.95 0.06 -2.33
C HIS A 51 -4.53 0.54 -1.97
N GLU A 52 -4.40 1.29 -0.90
CA GLU A 52 -3.11 1.86 -0.48
C GLU A 52 -2.09 0.79 -0.10
N VAL A 53 -2.53 -0.28 0.57
CA VAL A 53 -1.65 -1.41 0.92
C VAL A 53 -1.10 -2.10 -0.33
N VAL A 54 -1.93 -2.28 -1.36
CA VAL A 54 -1.49 -2.83 -2.65
C VAL A 54 -0.52 -1.87 -3.32
N GLU A 55 -0.87 -0.59 -3.44
CA GLU A 55 -0.02 0.41 -4.09
C GLU A 55 1.38 0.49 -3.47
N ILE A 56 1.47 0.56 -2.14
CA ILE A 56 2.76 0.58 -1.43
C ILE A 56 3.58 -0.69 -1.74
N ASN A 57 2.93 -1.86 -1.80
CA ASN A 57 3.63 -3.11 -2.12
C ASN A 57 4.11 -3.15 -3.58
N GLU A 58 3.33 -2.62 -4.52
CA GLU A 58 3.70 -2.50 -5.93
C GLU A 58 4.90 -1.56 -6.11
N LEU A 59 4.88 -0.41 -5.43
CA LEU A 59 5.98 0.55 -5.43
C LEU A 59 7.26 -0.07 -4.85
N LYS A 60 7.15 -0.83 -3.75
CA LYS A 60 8.29 -1.58 -3.18
C LYS A 60 8.82 -2.63 -4.16
N ARG A 61 7.96 -3.33 -4.91
CA ARG A 61 8.39 -4.30 -5.92
C ARG A 61 9.17 -3.63 -7.05
N ILE A 62 8.64 -2.53 -7.60
CA ILE A 62 9.26 -1.80 -8.70
C ILE A 62 10.58 -1.13 -8.26
N GLY A 63 10.61 -0.52 -7.06
CA GLY A 63 11.82 0.10 -6.50
C GLY A 63 12.90 -0.90 -6.07
N GLY A 64 12.50 -2.13 -5.71
CA GLY A 64 13.42 -3.22 -5.37
C GLY A 64 14.18 -3.77 -6.57
N GLU A 65 13.55 -3.90 -7.74
CA GLU A 65 14.19 -4.39 -8.97
C GLU A 65 15.21 -3.39 -9.54
N ALA A 66 14.98 -2.09 -9.37
CA ALA A 66 15.93 -1.05 -9.79
C ALA A 66 17.24 -1.02 -8.96
N SER A 67 17.26 -1.68 -7.79
CA SER A 67 18.41 -1.67 -6.87
C SER A 67 19.32 -2.90 -6.99
N THR A 68 18.98 -3.87 -7.83
CA THR A 68 19.76 -5.12 -8.03
C THR A 68 20.62 -5.14 -9.30
N SER A 69 20.79 -4.01 -9.99
CA SER A 69 21.86 -3.82 -10.97
C SER A 69 23.04 -3.10 -10.32
N GLY A 70 23.75 -3.80 -9.44
CA GLY A 70 25.04 -3.38 -8.85
C GLY A 70 26.11 -4.41 -9.14
#